data_AF-A0A2T2S4G9-F1
#
_entry.id   AF-A0A2T2S4G9-F1
#
_cell.length_a   1.000
_cell.length_b   1.000
_cell.length_c   1.000
_cell.angle_alpha   90.00
_cell.angle_beta   90.00
_cell.angle_gamma   90.00
#
_symmetry.space_group_name_H-M   'P 1'
#
loop_
_entity.id
_entity.type
_entity.pdbx_description
1 polymer ?
#
loop_
_entity_poly.entity_id
_entity_poly.type
_entity_poly.pdbx_seq_one_letter_code
_entity_poly.pdbx_strand_id
1 'polypeptide(L)'
;MDIENRTVTIPREEDATDEPEPVAVWPLVEAALDTIDAEPSTRDAAQAALEHGDGCVVLANFLNSEAKRVHEMDYRFKVPLVVLAAEQARTDDTATSIYDPKEGCVYFETDVSQFSFHVYRDWTVDWTAVADEVQHDYEWSGKDNQTWALDWLMDFLDVPTDDYMV
;
A
#
# COMPACT_ATOMS: atom_id res chain seq x y z
N MET A 1 -9.81 1.31 -15.27
CA MET A 1 -8.82 0.30 -15.75
C MET A 1 -9.37 -1.09 -15.37
N ASP A 2 -8.90 -2.22 -15.91
CA ASP A 2 -9.37 -3.53 -15.39
C ASP A 2 -8.53 -3.92 -14.17
N ILE A 3 -9.00 -3.53 -12.98
CA ILE A 3 -8.25 -3.64 -11.72
C ILE A 3 -8.06 -5.10 -11.31
N GLU A 4 -8.98 -5.99 -11.70
CA GLU A 4 -8.95 -7.42 -11.40
C GLU A 4 -7.74 -8.10 -12.07
N ASN A 5 -7.27 -7.52 -13.18
CA ASN A 5 -6.11 -7.96 -13.94
C ASN A 5 -4.87 -7.10 -13.69
N ARG A 6 -4.88 -6.20 -12.70
CA ARG A 6 -3.73 -5.36 -12.37
C ARG A 6 -2.63 -6.22 -11.74
N THR A 7 -1.52 -6.32 -12.46
CA THR A 7 -0.32 -7.02 -12.00
C THR A 7 0.81 -6.05 -11.73
N VAL A 8 1.66 -6.41 -10.77
CA VAL A 8 2.92 -5.70 -10.47
C VAL A 8 4.08 -6.68 -10.58
N THR A 9 5.21 -6.22 -11.10
CA THR A 9 6.45 -7.01 -11.15
C THR A 9 7.35 -6.53 -10.03
N ILE A 10 7.59 -7.38 -9.03
CA ILE A 10 8.36 -7.00 -7.85
C ILE A 10 9.84 -7.02 -8.20
N PRO A 11 10.57 -5.88 -8.15
CA PRO A 11 12.02 -5.86 -8.35
C PRO A 11 12.70 -6.74 -7.32
N ARG A 12 13.66 -7.57 -7.76
CA ARG A 12 14.40 -8.49 -6.88
C ARG A 12 15.84 -8.04 -6.74
N GLU A 13 16.43 -8.32 -5.59
CA GLU A 13 17.87 -8.12 -5.38
C GLU A 13 18.69 -8.95 -6.39
N GLU A 14 19.89 -8.48 -6.75
CA GLU A 14 20.71 -9.08 -7.81
C GLU A 14 21.09 -10.55 -7.56
N ASP A 15 21.09 -10.99 -6.30
CA ASP A 15 21.39 -12.36 -5.87
C ASP A 15 20.15 -13.26 -5.73
N ALA A 16 18.96 -12.74 -6.05
CA ALA A 16 17.74 -13.54 -6.08
C ALA A 16 17.86 -14.66 -7.13
N THR A 17 17.36 -15.84 -6.78
CA THR A 17 17.55 -17.07 -7.56
C THR A 17 16.59 -17.20 -8.73
N ASP A 18 15.49 -16.44 -8.71
CA ASP A 18 14.39 -16.51 -9.67
C ASP A 18 14.16 -15.14 -10.33
N GLU A 19 13.80 -15.16 -11.61
CA GLU A 19 13.37 -13.96 -12.33
C GLU A 19 12.03 -13.44 -11.75
N PRO A 20 11.81 -12.12 -11.74
CA PRO A 20 10.60 -11.56 -11.15
C PRO A 20 9.37 -11.88 -12.01
N GLU A 21 8.43 -12.65 -11.45
CA GLU A 21 7.13 -12.93 -12.06
C GLU A 21 6.09 -11.85 -11.70
N PRO A 22 5.19 -11.47 -12.64
CA PRO A 22 4.09 -10.58 -12.34
C PRO A 22 3.12 -11.18 -11.32
N VAL A 23 2.73 -10.39 -10.32
CA VAL A 23 1.79 -10.77 -9.25
C VAL A 23 0.49 -9.99 -9.42
N ALA A 24 -0.64 -10.69 -9.46
CA ALA A 24 -1.97 -10.06 -9.45
C ALA A 24 -2.27 -9.47 -8.06
N VAL A 25 -2.54 -8.17 -8.00
CA VAL A 25 -2.67 -7.45 -6.72
C VAL A 25 -4.06 -7.64 -6.11
N TRP A 26 -5.11 -7.52 -6.93
CA TRP A 26 -6.49 -7.59 -6.44
C TRP A 26 -6.83 -8.87 -5.67
N PRO A 27 -6.49 -10.09 -6.14
CA PRO A 27 -6.80 -11.31 -5.38
C PRO A 27 -6.18 -11.35 -3.97
N LEU A 28 -5.03 -10.68 -3.79
CA LEU A 28 -4.37 -10.60 -2.48
C LEU A 28 -5.06 -9.58 -1.56
N VAL A 29 -5.49 -8.46 -2.13
CA VAL A 29 -6.30 -7.45 -1.43
C VAL A 29 -7.65 -8.02 -1.04
N GLU A 30 -8.32 -8.70 -1.96
CA GLU A 30 -9.63 -9.34 -1.74
C GLU A 30 -9.55 -10.36 -0.61
N ALA A 31 -8.54 -11.24 -0.60
CA ALA A 31 -8.33 -12.20 0.48
C ALA A 31 -8.09 -11.51 1.85
N ALA A 32 -7.37 -10.38 1.86
CA ALA A 32 -7.17 -9.59 3.08
C ALA A 32 -8.48 -8.93 3.56
N LEU A 33 -9.29 -8.39 2.65
CA LEU A 33 -10.62 -7.83 2.91
C LEU A 33 -11.60 -8.90 3.42
N ASP A 34 -11.56 -10.11 2.85
CA ASP A 34 -12.33 -11.27 3.33
C ASP A 34 -11.95 -11.63 4.77
N THR A 35 -10.66 -11.60 5.09
CA THR A 35 -10.15 -11.98 6.42
C THR A 35 -10.62 -11.03 7.53
N ILE A 36 -10.93 -9.78 7.19
CA ILE A 36 -11.43 -8.77 8.14
C ILE A 36 -12.96 -8.59 8.06
N ASP A 37 -13.66 -9.45 7.33
CA ASP A 37 -15.10 -9.34 7.06
C ASP A 37 -15.49 -7.94 6.53
N ALA A 38 -14.68 -7.36 5.63
CA ALA A 38 -14.89 -6.01 5.12
C ALA A 38 -16.26 -5.85 4.46
N GLU A 39 -16.94 -4.74 4.78
CA GLU A 39 -18.23 -4.39 4.20
C GLU A 39 -18.12 -4.17 2.68
N PRO A 40 -19.22 -4.35 1.91
CA PRO A 40 -19.22 -4.13 0.47
C PRO A 40 -18.69 -2.74 0.06
N SER A 41 -19.02 -1.70 0.83
CA SER A 41 -18.51 -0.35 0.60
C SER A 41 -16.99 -0.26 0.78
N THR A 42 -16.42 -0.88 1.81
CA THR A 42 -14.96 -0.94 1.97
C THR A 42 -14.28 -1.61 0.78
N ARG A 43 -14.93 -2.62 0.17
CA ARG A 43 -14.42 -3.29 -1.04
C ARG A 43 -14.46 -2.36 -2.25
N ASP A 44 -15.60 -1.69 -2.45
CA ASP A 44 -15.75 -0.70 -3.52
C ASP A 44 -14.70 0.43 -3.37
N ALA A 45 -14.45 0.87 -2.13
CA ALA A 45 -13.45 1.88 -1.80
C ALA A 45 -12.02 1.40 -2.10
N ALA A 46 -11.68 0.17 -1.71
CA ALA A 46 -10.41 -0.46 -2.04
C ALA A 46 -10.22 -0.59 -3.55
N GLN A 47 -11.30 -0.89 -4.28
CA GLN A 47 -11.28 -1.03 -5.72
C GLN A 47 -11.01 0.32 -6.41
N ALA A 48 -11.65 1.40 -5.94
CA ALA A 48 -11.43 2.75 -6.41
C ALA A 48 -10.02 3.26 -6.06
N ALA A 49 -9.55 3.00 -4.84
CA ALA A 49 -8.23 3.41 -4.37
C ALA A 49 -7.08 2.80 -5.20
N LEU A 50 -7.25 1.56 -5.71
CA LEU A 50 -6.27 0.92 -6.60
C LEU A 50 -6.09 1.62 -7.96
N GLU A 51 -6.97 2.57 -8.31
CA GLU A 51 -6.82 3.38 -9.51
C GLU A 51 -5.86 4.57 -9.32
N HIS A 52 -5.37 4.82 -8.10
CA HIS A 52 -4.49 5.94 -7.75
C HIS A 52 -3.28 5.51 -6.92
N GLY A 53 -2.14 6.20 -7.08
CA GLY A 53 -0.92 5.92 -6.32
C GLY A 53 -1.08 6.13 -4.82
N ASP A 54 -1.58 7.30 -4.42
CA ASP A 54 -1.94 7.63 -3.03
C ASP A 54 -3.08 6.74 -2.49
N GLY A 55 -4.04 6.36 -3.34
CA GLY A 55 -5.07 5.38 -2.99
C GLY A 55 -4.48 4.02 -2.63
N CYS A 56 -3.50 3.52 -3.40
CA CYS A 56 -2.77 2.29 -3.07
C CYS A 56 -2.04 2.40 -1.72
N VAL A 57 -1.46 3.57 -1.41
CA VAL A 57 -0.82 3.86 -0.13
C VAL A 57 -1.83 3.81 1.03
N VAL A 58 -2.97 4.49 0.88
CA VAL A 58 -4.04 4.52 1.88
C VAL A 58 -4.60 3.12 2.12
N LEU A 59 -4.86 2.35 1.06
CA LEU A 59 -5.32 0.96 1.16
C LEU A 59 -4.30 0.08 1.90
N ALA A 60 -3.00 0.20 1.57
CA ALA A 60 -1.96 -0.55 2.28
C ALA A 60 -1.90 -0.19 3.76
N ASN A 61 -2.06 1.09 4.10
CA ASN A 61 -2.10 1.56 5.48
C ASN A 61 -3.33 1.01 6.23
N PHE A 62 -4.51 1.04 5.59
CA PHE A 62 -5.73 0.47 6.13
C PHE A 62 -5.58 -1.02 6.43
N LEU A 63 -5.21 -1.84 5.44
CA LEU A 63 -5.06 -3.28 5.64
C LEU A 63 -3.99 -3.61 6.68
N ASN A 64 -2.87 -2.87 6.72
CA ASN A 64 -1.82 -3.06 7.73
C ASN A 64 -2.28 -2.66 9.14
N SER A 65 -3.22 -1.71 9.27
CA SER A 65 -3.82 -1.35 10.56
C SER A 65 -4.77 -2.43 11.07
N GLU A 66 -5.59 -3.02 10.20
CA GLU A 66 -6.50 -4.11 10.53
C GLU A 66 -5.75 -5.42 10.80
N ALA A 67 -4.64 -5.65 10.10
CA ALA A 67 -3.76 -6.79 10.34
C ALA A 67 -3.17 -6.86 11.76
N LYS A 68 -3.05 -5.70 12.44
CA LYS A 68 -2.64 -5.67 13.87
C LYS A 68 -3.73 -6.20 14.81
N ARG A 69 -4.98 -6.23 14.35
CA ARG A 69 -6.16 -6.64 15.10
C ARG A 69 -6.59 -8.07 14.77
N VAL A 70 -6.20 -8.59 13.61
CA VAL A 70 -6.53 -9.95 13.13
C VAL A 70 -5.30 -10.85 13.10
N HIS A 71 -5.29 -11.87 13.96
CA HIS A 71 -4.15 -12.79 14.13
C HIS A 71 -3.86 -13.66 12.90
N GLU A 72 -4.86 -13.90 12.05
CA GLU A 72 -4.75 -14.78 10.85
C GLU A 72 -4.53 -14.01 9.55
N MET A 73 -4.27 -12.69 9.61
CA MET A 73 -4.10 -11.87 8.42
C MET A 73 -2.96 -12.39 7.53
N ASP A 74 -3.27 -12.57 6.26
CA ASP A 74 -2.29 -12.87 5.22
C ASP A 74 -1.60 -11.59 4.74
N TYR A 75 -0.33 -11.39 5.11
CA TYR A 75 0.44 -10.20 4.74
C TYR A 75 0.97 -10.21 3.29
N ARG A 76 0.63 -11.22 2.48
CA ARG A 76 1.11 -11.32 1.08
C ARG A 76 0.68 -10.15 0.20
N PHE A 77 -0.38 -9.41 0.55
CA PHE A 77 -0.77 -8.19 -0.17
C PHE A 77 0.26 -7.05 -0.03
N LYS A 78 1.03 -7.01 1.07
CA LYS A 78 1.77 -5.80 1.47
C LYS A 78 2.85 -5.41 0.46
N VAL A 79 3.71 -6.34 0.06
CA VAL A 79 4.79 -6.05 -0.90
C VAL A 79 4.21 -5.65 -2.26
N PRO A 80 3.32 -6.45 -2.90
CA PRO A 80 2.72 -6.07 -4.18
C PRO A 80 2.05 -4.71 -4.14
N LEU A 81 1.32 -4.39 -3.07
CA LEU A 81 0.59 -3.13 -2.96
C LEU A 81 1.51 -1.92 -2.76
N VAL A 82 2.59 -2.07 -1.98
CA VAL A 82 3.61 -1.01 -1.83
C VAL A 82 4.35 -0.76 -3.13
N VAL A 83 4.72 -1.83 -3.87
CA VAL A 83 5.39 -1.67 -5.17
C VAL A 83 4.44 -1.01 -6.18
N LEU A 84 3.18 -1.46 -6.24
CA LEU A 84 2.17 -0.86 -7.11
C LEU A 84 1.96 0.63 -6.77
N ALA A 85 1.89 0.96 -5.48
CA ALA A 85 1.77 2.34 -5.02
C ALA A 85 2.93 3.20 -5.53
N ALA A 86 4.18 2.75 -5.41
CA ALA A 86 5.34 3.49 -5.89
C ALA A 86 5.35 3.65 -7.43
N GLU A 87 5.02 2.59 -8.18
CA GLU A 87 4.92 2.66 -9.64
C GLU A 87 3.84 3.65 -10.12
N GLN A 88 2.68 3.62 -9.45
CA GLN A 88 1.54 4.42 -9.85
C GLN A 88 1.67 5.87 -9.40
N ALA A 89 2.16 6.10 -8.17
CA ALA A 89 2.45 7.43 -7.64
C ALA A 89 3.46 8.19 -8.50
N ARG A 90 4.48 7.51 -9.04
CA ARG A 90 5.37 8.10 -10.06
C ARG A 90 4.67 8.55 -11.34
N THR A 91 3.61 7.83 -11.71
CA THR A 91 2.90 8.04 -12.98
C THR A 91 1.86 9.16 -12.86
N ASP A 92 1.16 9.21 -11.73
CA ASP A 92 0.08 10.16 -11.47
C ASP A 92 0.47 11.34 -10.56
N ASP A 93 1.71 11.37 -10.06
CA ASP A 93 2.30 12.43 -9.21
C ASP A 93 1.53 12.63 -7.89
N THR A 94 0.95 11.55 -7.35
CA THR A 94 0.13 11.60 -6.11
C THR A 94 0.92 11.36 -4.83
N ALA A 95 2.11 10.75 -4.93
CA ALA A 95 2.99 10.54 -3.78
C ALA A 95 4.46 10.43 -4.22
N THR A 96 5.38 10.75 -3.32
CA THR A 96 6.81 10.45 -3.47
C THR A 96 7.20 9.31 -2.56
N SER A 97 7.79 8.25 -3.11
CA SER A 97 8.24 7.08 -2.36
C SER A 97 9.72 7.18 -1.97
N ILE A 98 10.02 7.02 -0.68
CA ILE A 98 11.36 7.22 -0.12
C ILE A 98 11.77 5.98 0.67
N TYR A 99 12.87 5.33 0.28
CA TYR A 99 13.41 4.19 1.00
C TYR A 99 14.52 4.61 1.98
N ASP A 100 14.32 4.27 3.27
CA ASP A 100 15.35 4.38 4.29
C ASP A 100 15.89 2.98 4.67
N PRO A 101 17.08 2.60 4.16
CA PRO A 101 17.68 1.29 4.47
C PRO A 101 18.15 1.15 5.92
N LYS A 102 18.38 2.27 6.63
CA LYS A 102 18.82 2.25 8.02
C LYS A 102 17.67 1.83 8.93
N GLU A 103 16.51 2.47 8.74
CA GLU A 103 15.27 2.16 9.46
C GLU A 103 14.57 0.89 8.93
N GLY A 104 14.85 0.50 7.68
CA GLY A 104 14.16 -0.63 7.03
C GLY A 104 12.71 -0.26 6.72
N CYS A 105 12.51 0.92 6.14
CA CYS A 105 11.19 1.49 5.88
C CYS A 105 11.10 2.08 4.48
N VAL A 106 9.95 1.91 3.84
CA VAL A 106 9.54 2.75 2.71
C VAL A 106 8.50 3.74 3.22
N TYR A 107 8.75 5.01 2.96
CA TYR A 107 7.85 6.11 3.24
C TYR A 107 7.14 6.54 1.95
N PHE A 108 5.91 7.03 2.10
CA PHE A 108 5.19 7.72 1.04
C PHE A 108 4.78 9.08 1.55
N GLU A 109 5.26 10.13 0.90
CA GLU A 109 4.85 11.50 1.16
C GLU A 109 3.79 11.89 0.14
N THR A 110 2.57 12.15 0.61
CA THR A 110 1.45 12.66 -0.18
C THR A 110 1.17 14.11 0.21
N ASP A 111 0.32 14.80 -0.56
CA ASP A 111 -0.15 16.15 -0.22
C ASP A 111 -0.88 16.22 1.13
N VAL A 112 -1.40 15.09 1.61
CA VAL A 112 -2.23 15.01 2.81
C VAL A 112 -1.44 14.49 4.02
N SER A 113 -0.56 13.50 3.84
CA SER A 113 0.16 12.88 4.95
C SER A 113 1.42 12.08 4.53
N GLN A 114 2.18 11.63 5.53
CA GLN A 114 3.31 10.74 5.38
C GLN A 114 3.00 9.33 5.91
N PHE A 115 3.08 8.32 5.06
CA PHE A 115 2.85 6.93 5.44
C PHE A 115 4.18 6.20 5.56
N SER A 116 4.26 5.24 6.50
CA SER A 116 5.46 4.42 6.70
C SER A 116 5.14 2.94 6.66
N PHE A 117 5.93 2.20 5.89
CA PHE A 117 5.83 0.75 5.75
C PHE A 117 7.18 0.13 6.08
N HIS A 118 7.24 -0.58 7.21
CA HIS A 118 8.40 -1.41 7.51
C HIS A 118 8.56 -2.48 6.43
N VAL A 119 9.71 -2.50 5.79
CA VAL A 119 10.12 -3.52 4.82
C VAL A 119 11.24 -4.33 5.46
N TYR A 120 10.97 -5.60 5.72
CA TYR A 120 11.95 -6.42 6.43
C TYR A 120 13.15 -6.70 5.51
N ARG A 121 14.35 -6.70 6.09
CA ARG A 121 15.61 -6.92 5.36
C ARG A 121 15.76 -8.33 4.78
N ASP A 122 14.95 -9.28 5.22
CA ASP A 122 14.91 -10.65 4.71
C ASP A 122 14.00 -10.80 3.48
N TRP A 123 13.32 -9.73 3.08
CA TRP A 123 12.56 -9.71 1.84
C TRP A 123 13.51 -9.50 0.66
N THR A 124 13.46 -10.40 -0.33
CA THR A 124 14.32 -10.38 -1.53
C THR A 124 13.92 -9.30 -2.55
N VAL A 125 13.39 -8.18 -2.08
CA VAL A 125 12.87 -7.08 -2.89
C VAL A 125 13.92 -5.99 -2.97
N ASP A 126 14.24 -5.52 -4.18
CA ASP A 126 15.11 -4.37 -4.37
C ASP A 126 14.34 -3.07 -4.10
N TRP A 127 14.30 -2.66 -2.83
CA TRP A 127 13.62 -1.44 -2.40
C TRP A 127 14.25 -0.16 -2.94
N THR A 128 15.53 -0.20 -3.36
CA THR A 128 16.19 0.94 -4.02
C THR A 128 15.63 1.14 -5.43
N ALA A 129 15.31 0.06 -6.14
CA ALA A 129 14.64 0.13 -7.43
C ALA A 129 13.14 0.47 -7.32
N VAL A 130 12.51 0.11 -6.20
CA VAL A 130 11.09 0.44 -5.96
C VAL A 130 10.92 1.93 -5.70
N ALA A 131 11.67 2.51 -4.75
CA ALA A 131 11.50 3.89 -4.31
C ALA A 131 11.99 4.92 -5.34
N ASP A 132 11.49 6.14 -5.23
CA ASP A 132 11.94 7.29 -6.03
C ASP A 132 13.24 7.85 -5.50
N GLU A 133 13.37 7.85 -4.18
CA GLU A 133 14.53 8.35 -3.47
C GLU A 133 15.04 7.34 -2.44
N VAL A 134 16.35 7.34 -2.24
CA VAL A 134 16.99 6.62 -1.13
C VAL A 134 17.59 7.64 -0.19
N GLN A 135 17.09 7.68 1.04
CA GLN A 135 17.52 8.63 2.05
C GLN A 135 17.76 7.91 3.39
N HIS A 136 18.92 8.17 4.00
CA HIS A 136 19.20 7.73 5.36
C HIS A 136 18.65 8.72 6.38
N ASP A 137 18.09 8.20 7.47
CA ASP A 137 17.55 9.00 8.58
C ASP A 137 16.43 9.95 8.10
N TYR A 138 15.50 9.44 7.29
CA TYR A 138 14.37 10.24 6.80
C TYR A 138 13.50 10.73 7.97
N GLU A 139 13.24 12.04 8.00
CA GLU A 139 12.49 12.68 9.09
C GLU A 139 10.99 12.41 8.96
N TRP A 140 10.55 11.31 9.57
CA TRP A 140 9.14 10.96 9.66
C TRP A 140 8.41 11.84 10.68
N SER A 141 7.31 12.46 10.26
CA SER A 141 6.49 13.35 11.08
C SER A 141 5.86 12.69 12.32
N GLY A 142 5.90 11.36 12.43
CA GLY A 142 5.44 10.63 13.61
C GLY A 142 3.92 10.60 13.81
N LYS A 143 3.14 11.07 12.84
CA LYS A 143 1.67 11.07 12.93
C LYS A 143 1.14 9.65 12.79
N ASP A 144 0.33 9.23 13.78
CA ASP A 144 -0.39 7.97 13.71
C ASP A 144 -1.55 8.10 12.72
N ASN A 145 -1.26 7.66 11.51
CA ASN A 145 -2.13 7.67 10.35
C ASN A 145 -3.09 6.47 10.31
N GLN A 146 -3.01 5.56 11.29
CA GLN A 146 -3.82 4.34 11.29
C GLN A 146 -5.23 4.58 11.83
N THR A 147 -5.42 5.61 12.67
CA THR A 147 -6.74 5.93 13.24
C THR A 147 -7.73 6.40 12.17
N TRP A 148 -7.24 7.06 11.12
CA TRP A 148 -8.04 7.65 10.03
C TRP A 148 -8.02 6.82 8.75
N ALA A 149 -7.50 5.59 8.81
CA ALA A 149 -7.21 4.81 7.62
C ALA A 149 -8.46 4.38 6.85
N LEU A 150 -9.55 4.07 7.55
CA LEU A 150 -10.83 3.77 6.90
C LEU A 150 -11.42 5.04 6.28
N ASP A 151 -11.47 6.15 7.02
CA ASP A 151 -12.02 7.42 6.52
C ASP A 151 -11.33 7.87 5.23
N TRP A 152 -10.00 7.84 5.18
CA TRP A 152 -9.26 8.17 3.97
C TRP A 152 -9.49 7.18 2.84
N LEU A 153 -9.70 5.90 3.14
CA LEU A 153 -10.03 4.91 2.11
C LEU A 153 -11.42 5.20 1.52
N MET A 154 -12.36 5.56 2.37
CA MET A 154 -13.73 5.89 1.98
C MET A 154 -13.82 7.20 1.18
N ASP A 155 -12.87 8.12 1.32
CA ASP A 155 -12.80 9.33 0.46
C ASP A 155 -12.61 9.01 -1.03
N PHE A 156 -12.15 7.80 -1.38
CA PHE A 156 -12.08 7.32 -2.78
C PHE A 156 -13.42 6.80 -3.32
N LEU A 157 -14.42 6.60 -2.46
CA LEU A 157 -15.78 6.40 -2.91
C LEU A 157 -16.42 7.75 -3.20
N ASP A 158 -16.94 7.90 -4.41
CA ASP A 158 -17.77 9.05 -4.79
C ASP A 158 -19.17 8.89 -4.17
N VAL A 159 -19.22 8.82 -2.84
CA VAL A 159 -20.44 8.63 -2.04
C VAL A 159 -20.53 9.79 -1.05
N PRO A 160 -21.69 10.45 -0.91
CA PRO A 160 -21.87 11.50 0.07
C PRO A 160 -21.52 10.98 1.47
N THR A 161 -20.67 11.70 2.21
CA THR A 161 -20.17 11.38 3.55
C THR A 161 -21.27 11.00 4.56
N ASP A 162 -22.52 11.37 4.29
CA ASP A 162 -23.69 11.09 5.12
C ASP A 162 -24.12 9.60 5.14
N ASP A 163 -23.66 8.75 4.21
CA ASP A 163 -24.14 7.35 4.09
C ASP A 163 -23.31 6.31 4.88
N TYR A 164 -22.15 6.67 5.45
CA TYR A 164 -21.26 5.73 6.18
C TYR A 164 -20.99 6.07 7.64
N MET A 165 -21.44 7.23 8.13
CA MET A 165 -21.38 7.57 9.55
C MET A 165 -22.73 7.25 10.22
N VAL A 166 -22.84 6.09 10.86
CA VAL A 166 -23.97 5.70 11.73
C VAL A 166 -23.59 5.80 13.20
#